data_AF-A0A4C1Y658-F1
#
_entry.id   AF-A0A4C1Y658-F1
#
_cell.length_a   1.000
_cell.length_b   1.000
_cell.length_c   1.000
_cell.angle_alpha   90.00
_cell.angle_beta   90.00
_cell.angle_gamma   90.00
#
_symmetry.space_group_name_H-M   'P 1'
#
loop_
_entity.id
_entity.type
_entity.pdbx_description
1 polymer ?
#
loop_
_entity_poly.entity_id
_entity_poly.type
_entity_poly.pdbx_seq_one_letter_code
_entity_poly.pdbx_strand_id
1 'polypeptide(L)'
;MEGFVSGRGHYLHNVEGQPATFAGPSGESNIDLTLSTRNLGVADWKVHDGISSSDHRLITCRVSSAVESAARVQPAEEPVRFHDRGVDWDKFECTIQSRIGRIPWGAPAAVVAECFTDAVTTSVRECLGERKPRVYNGYEWWNGALDILRRTTARKRKVWQGMRGRGGVREERARADFHRQRWKYRVAMKEAREVYFKNIVESGNLNPWGLAYRAASGRCLAPRSVINGLSLAEGHACDTRGAMSGVLRALCPDDDPGRDTEYHVLVRLAAAMVPSGRDAFGTSTNCSL
;
A
#
# COMPACT_ATOMS: atom_id res chain seq x y z
N MET A 1 -1.53 0.73 5.58
CA MET A 1 -0.71 -0.44 5.22
C MET A 1 -1.36 -1.22 4.06
N GLU A 2 -2.67 -1.45 4.11
CA GLU A 2 -3.47 -2.10 3.05
C GLU A 2 -3.23 -1.55 1.64
N GLY A 3 -3.22 -0.23 1.47
CA GLY A 3 -2.95 0.39 0.16
C GLY A 3 -1.55 0.11 -0.42
N PHE A 4 -0.58 -0.23 0.43
CA PHE A 4 0.77 -0.64 -0.01
C PHE A 4 0.78 -2.11 -0.47
N VAL A 5 0.11 -2.99 0.25
CA VAL A 5 -0.01 -4.43 -0.08
C VAL A 5 -0.75 -4.60 -1.41
N SER A 6 -1.94 -4.00 -1.54
CA SER A 6 -2.74 -4.06 -2.76
C SER A 6 -2.13 -3.26 -3.91
N GLY A 7 -1.41 -2.18 -3.63
CA GLY A 7 -0.76 -1.35 -4.63
C GLY A 7 0.46 -1.99 -5.30
N ARG A 8 1.04 -3.03 -4.69
CA ARG A 8 2.25 -3.72 -5.18
C ARG A 8 2.01 -5.20 -5.52
N GLY A 9 0.77 -5.67 -5.43
CA GLY A 9 0.42 -7.06 -5.76
C GLY A 9 1.06 -8.09 -4.84
N HIS A 10 1.23 -7.75 -3.55
CA HIS A 10 1.68 -8.70 -2.53
C HIS A 10 0.50 -9.56 -2.05
N TYR A 11 0.77 -10.83 -1.76
CA TYR A 11 -0.21 -11.78 -1.23
C TYR A 11 0.00 -11.93 0.28
N LEU A 12 -1.09 -11.87 1.03
CA LEU A 12 -1.11 -12.13 2.47
C LEU A 12 -1.32 -13.61 2.74
N HIS A 13 -0.45 -14.21 3.55
CA HIS A 13 -0.46 -15.65 3.84
C HIS A 13 -0.93 -16.00 5.26
N ASN A 14 -1.26 -15.00 6.08
CA ASN A 14 -1.80 -15.23 7.41
C ASN A 14 -3.13 -16.01 7.29
N VAL A 15 -3.24 -17.10 8.06
CA VAL A 15 -4.41 -17.99 8.08
C VAL A 15 -5.23 -17.72 9.34
N GLU A 16 -6.55 -17.70 9.19
CA GLU A 16 -7.49 -17.53 10.29
C GLU A 16 -7.47 -18.74 11.26
N GLY A 17 -7.91 -18.53 12.50
CA GLY A 17 -8.01 -19.59 13.51
C GLY A 17 -6.67 -20.01 14.12
N GLN A 18 -5.58 -19.29 13.82
CA GLN A 18 -4.32 -19.42 14.55
C GLN A 18 -4.31 -18.55 15.81
N PRO A 19 -3.50 -18.88 16.83
CA PRO A 19 -3.24 -17.99 17.96
C PRO A 19 -2.77 -16.60 17.51
N ALA A 20 -3.05 -15.57 18.30
CA ALA A 20 -2.63 -14.21 17.95
C ALA A 20 -1.10 -14.10 17.84
N THR A 21 -0.57 -13.34 16.88
CA THR A 21 0.90 -13.27 16.67
C THR A 21 1.65 -12.57 17.80
N PHE A 22 0.94 -11.81 18.62
CA PHE A 22 1.47 -11.13 19.80
C PHE A 22 0.53 -11.34 21.00
N ALA A 23 1.10 -11.65 22.17
CA ALA A 23 0.40 -11.77 23.44
C ALA A 23 1.22 -11.10 24.54
N GLY A 24 0.70 -10.00 25.10
CA GLY A 24 1.35 -9.28 26.18
C GLY A 24 0.38 -8.94 27.32
N PRO A 25 0.85 -8.23 28.37
CA PRO A 25 0.05 -7.90 29.54
C PRO A 25 -1.22 -7.09 29.23
N SER A 26 -1.23 -6.38 28.10
CA SER A 26 -2.36 -5.55 27.65
C SER A 26 -3.34 -6.28 26.72
N GLY A 27 -3.14 -7.57 26.47
CA GLY A 27 -3.97 -8.40 25.59
C GLY A 27 -3.22 -8.97 24.38
N GLU A 28 -3.99 -9.57 23.48
CA GLU A 28 -3.50 -10.25 22.29
C GLU A 28 -3.79 -9.47 21.00
N SER A 29 -2.90 -9.54 20.01
CA SER A 29 -3.07 -8.86 18.72
C SER A 29 -2.36 -9.56 17.56
N ASN A 30 -2.82 -9.29 16.34
CA ASN A 30 -2.25 -9.82 15.09
C ASN A 30 -1.52 -8.71 14.33
N ILE A 31 -0.27 -8.44 14.75
CA ILE A 31 0.54 -7.34 14.20
C ILE A 31 1.65 -7.81 13.25
N ASP A 32 1.90 -9.12 13.21
CA ASP A 32 2.92 -9.72 12.35
C ASP A 32 2.29 -10.28 11.07
N LEU A 33 2.79 -9.86 9.91
CA LEU A 33 2.24 -10.22 8.60
C LEU A 33 3.27 -11.00 7.78
N THR A 34 2.82 -12.07 7.14
CA THR A 34 3.62 -12.84 6.16
C THR A 34 3.15 -12.49 4.75
N LEU A 35 4.02 -11.86 3.98
CA LEU A 35 3.73 -11.38 2.62
C LEU A 35 4.67 -12.02 1.60
N SER A 36 4.17 -12.32 0.40
CA SER A 36 5.02 -12.71 -0.74
C SER A 36 4.72 -11.92 -2.00
N THR A 37 5.64 -11.96 -2.96
CA THR A 37 5.38 -11.60 -4.35
C THR A 37 4.69 -12.76 -5.09
N ARG A 38 4.23 -12.51 -6.32
CA ARG A 38 3.72 -13.55 -7.23
C ARG A 38 4.74 -14.70 -7.37
N ASN A 39 4.24 -15.93 -7.53
CA ASN A 39 4.99 -17.17 -7.81
C ASN A 39 5.74 -17.83 -6.64
N LEU A 40 5.50 -17.40 -5.40
CA LEU A 40 5.95 -18.12 -4.20
C LEU A 40 4.77 -18.89 -3.60
N GLY A 41 4.87 -20.22 -3.60
CA GLY A 41 3.95 -21.06 -2.86
C GLY A 41 4.33 -21.04 -1.38
N VAL A 42 3.42 -20.57 -0.53
CA VAL A 42 3.56 -20.65 0.93
C VAL A 42 2.48 -21.59 1.43
N ALA A 43 2.89 -22.65 2.11
CA ALA A 43 2.03 -23.66 2.68
C ALA A 43 2.33 -23.83 4.17
N ASP A 44 1.47 -24.54 4.89
CA ASP A 44 1.66 -24.89 6.31
C ASP A 44 1.94 -23.67 7.21
N TRP A 45 1.32 -22.53 6.91
CA TRP A 45 1.46 -21.32 7.71
C TRP A 45 0.79 -21.51 9.08
N LYS A 46 1.54 -21.32 10.16
CA LYS A 46 1.08 -21.53 11.54
C LYS A 46 1.73 -20.55 12.51
N VAL A 47 0.99 -20.25 13.57
CA VAL A 47 1.49 -19.51 14.74
C VAL A 47 1.65 -20.48 15.89
N HIS A 48 2.84 -20.52 16.48
CA HIS A 48 3.14 -21.39 17.61
C HIS A 48 3.07 -20.63 18.93
N ASP A 49 2.27 -21.16 19.85
CA ASP A 49 2.18 -20.67 21.21
C ASP A 49 3.16 -21.42 22.12
N GLY A 50 3.77 -20.72 23.08
CA GLY A 50 4.65 -21.33 24.10
C GLY A 50 6.04 -21.81 23.64
N ILE A 51 6.41 -21.65 22.35
CA ILE A 51 7.77 -22.01 21.87
C ILE A 51 8.79 -20.90 22.18
N SER A 52 8.34 -19.65 22.18
CA SER A 52 9.16 -18.47 22.42
C SER A 52 8.81 -17.89 23.79
N SER A 53 9.81 -17.41 24.53
CA SER A 53 9.60 -16.62 25.75
C SER A 53 9.37 -15.13 25.47
N SER A 54 9.19 -14.76 24.21
CA SER A 54 8.86 -13.39 23.77
C SER A 54 7.34 -13.22 23.73
N ASP A 55 6.88 -11.98 23.96
CA ASP A 55 5.50 -11.57 23.72
C ASP A 55 5.07 -11.75 22.25
N HIS A 56 6.02 -11.87 21.30
CA HIS A 56 5.73 -12.30 19.93
C HIS A 56 5.77 -13.83 19.80
N ARG A 57 4.71 -14.39 19.23
CA ARG A 57 4.57 -15.81 18.91
C ARG A 57 5.32 -16.15 17.61
N LEU A 58 5.92 -17.34 17.59
CA LEU A 58 6.72 -17.79 16.44
C LEU A 58 5.81 -18.14 15.27
N ILE A 59 6.09 -17.57 14.09
CA ILE A 59 5.42 -17.93 12.84
C ILE A 59 6.30 -18.90 12.05
N THR A 60 5.72 -20.00 11.57
CA THR A 60 6.40 -20.92 10.64
C THR A 60 5.56 -21.11 9.39
N CYS A 61 6.23 -21.29 8.25
CA CYS A 61 5.59 -21.72 7.01
C CYS A 61 6.59 -22.51 6.16
N ARG A 62 6.06 -23.31 5.24
CA ARG A 62 6.83 -23.99 4.21
C ARG A 62 6.80 -23.17 2.93
N VAL A 63 7.97 -22.78 2.45
CA VAL A 63 8.12 -22.06 1.18
C VAL A 63 8.52 -23.05 0.10
N SER A 64 7.68 -23.20 -0.93
CA SER A 64 8.01 -23.94 -2.15
C SER A 64 8.20 -22.98 -3.30
N SER A 65 9.35 -23.10 -3.99
CA SER A 65 9.47 -22.57 -5.34
C SER A 65 8.63 -23.46 -6.25
N ALA A 66 7.68 -22.88 -6.99
CA ALA A 66 7.09 -23.60 -8.10
C ALA A 66 8.22 -23.88 -9.11
N VAL A 67 8.70 -25.12 -9.16
CA VAL A 67 9.70 -25.54 -10.14
C VAL A 67 9.00 -25.69 -11.49
N GLU A 68 9.49 -24.93 -12.47
CA GLU A 68 9.43 -25.21 -13.91
C GLU A 68 8.04 -25.41 -14.56
N SER A 69 7.19 -24.40 -14.51
CA SER A 69 6.27 -24.17 -15.64
C SER A 69 6.74 -22.95 -16.42
N ALA A 70 6.88 -23.13 -17.73
CA ALA A 70 7.50 -22.25 -18.70
C ALA A 70 7.03 -20.79 -18.60
N ALA A 71 7.77 -20.00 -17.82
CA ALA A 71 8.27 -18.69 -18.16
C ALA A 71 8.87 -18.11 -16.88
N ARG A 72 10.20 -17.96 -16.85
CA ARG A 72 10.81 -16.90 -16.04
C ARG A 72 10.34 -15.57 -16.64
N VAL A 73 9.08 -15.20 -16.39
CA VAL A 73 8.65 -13.82 -16.51
C VAL A 73 9.40 -13.15 -15.36
N GLN A 74 10.52 -12.52 -15.70
CA GLN A 74 11.05 -11.41 -14.91
C GLN A 74 9.86 -10.59 -14.41
N PRO A 75 9.88 -10.01 -13.19
CA PRO A 75 8.75 -9.20 -12.73
C PRO A 75 8.34 -8.30 -13.88
N ALA A 76 7.19 -8.58 -14.49
CA ALA A 76 6.81 -7.92 -15.72
C ALA A 76 6.90 -6.45 -15.38
N GLU A 77 7.77 -5.71 -16.08
CA GLU A 77 7.81 -4.27 -15.96
C GLU A 77 6.36 -3.82 -15.94
N GLU A 78 5.95 -3.04 -14.92
CA GLU A 78 4.55 -2.64 -14.81
C GLU A 78 4.07 -2.22 -16.20
N PRO A 79 2.97 -2.81 -16.71
CA PRO A 79 2.59 -2.59 -18.09
C PRO A 79 2.50 -1.08 -18.33
N VAL A 80 3.17 -0.63 -19.40
CA VAL A 80 3.26 0.78 -19.77
C VAL A 80 1.85 1.38 -19.70
N ARG A 81 1.65 2.34 -18.80
CA ARG A 81 0.37 3.03 -18.66
C ARG A 81 0.35 4.18 -19.63
N PHE A 82 -0.79 4.46 -20.27
CA PHE A 82 -0.95 5.58 -21.19
C PHE A 82 -1.81 6.69 -20.57
N HIS A 83 -1.71 7.91 -21.07
CA HIS A 83 -2.61 8.97 -20.63
C HIS A 83 -4.01 8.72 -21.19
N ASP A 84 -5.03 8.87 -20.34
CA ASP A 84 -6.44 8.62 -20.66
C ASP A 84 -7.32 9.88 -20.51
N ARG A 85 -6.71 11.02 -20.16
CA ARG A 85 -7.38 12.31 -19.96
C ARG A 85 -6.84 13.37 -20.90
N GLY A 86 -7.73 14.15 -21.50
CA GLY A 86 -7.37 15.18 -22.49
C GLY A 86 -6.87 14.60 -23.80
N VAL A 87 -7.24 13.35 -24.10
CA VAL A 87 -6.88 12.65 -25.33
C VAL A 87 -7.80 13.11 -26.44
N ASP A 88 -7.21 13.42 -27.59
CA ASP A 88 -7.91 13.62 -28.85
C ASP A 88 -8.29 12.24 -29.43
N TRP A 89 -9.53 11.82 -29.15
CA TRP A 89 -10.03 10.50 -29.56
C TRP A 89 -10.24 10.40 -31.06
N ASP A 90 -10.57 11.50 -31.73
CA ASP A 90 -10.76 11.54 -33.19
C ASP A 90 -9.43 11.28 -33.89
N LYS A 91 -8.34 11.91 -33.40
CA LYS A 91 -6.99 11.63 -33.87
C LYS A 91 -6.59 10.18 -33.62
N PHE A 92 -6.87 9.64 -32.44
CA PHE A 92 -6.57 8.23 -32.14
C PHE A 92 -7.32 7.27 -33.07
N GLU A 93 -8.61 7.52 -33.30
CA GLU A 93 -9.45 6.73 -34.19
C GLU A 93 -8.92 6.75 -35.63
N CYS A 94 -8.58 7.93 -36.16
CA CYS A 94 -8.00 8.05 -37.49
C CYS A 94 -6.66 7.28 -37.61
N THR A 95 -5.78 7.41 -36.61
CA THR A 95 -4.47 6.74 -36.60
C THR A 95 -4.61 5.22 -36.52
N ILE A 96 -5.49 4.71 -35.65
CA ILE A 96 -5.65 3.26 -35.48
C ILE A 96 -6.34 2.62 -36.68
N GLN A 97 -7.37 3.26 -37.26
CA GLN A 97 -8.04 2.78 -38.47
C GLN A 97 -7.07 2.70 -39.66
N SER A 98 -6.23 3.73 -39.85
CA SER A 98 -5.21 3.74 -40.91
C SER A 98 -4.22 2.57 -40.79
N ARG A 99 -3.86 2.18 -39.56
CA ARG A 99 -2.90 1.10 -39.30
C ARG A 99 -3.55 -0.28 -39.36
N ILE A 100 -4.75 -0.43 -38.81
CA ILE A 100 -5.54 -1.67 -38.91
C ILE A 100 -5.83 -2.00 -40.37
N GLY A 101 -6.08 -0.99 -41.22
CA GLY A 101 -6.27 -1.18 -42.66
C GLY A 101 -5.06 -1.75 -43.41
N ARG A 102 -3.86 -1.77 -42.80
CA ARG A 102 -2.63 -2.33 -43.38
C ARG A 102 -2.33 -3.75 -42.90
N ILE A 103 -3.17 -4.31 -42.03
CA ILE A 103 -2.96 -5.66 -41.48
C ILE A 103 -3.27 -6.70 -42.58
N PRO A 104 -2.37 -7.68 -42.81
CA PRO A 104 -2.58 -8.72 -43.80
C PRO A 104 -3.52 -9.82 -43.25
N TRP A 105 -4.83 -9.58 -43.26
CA TRP A 105 -5.85 -10.47 -42.67
C TRP A 105 -5.92 -11.90 -43.25
N GLY A 106 -5.20 -12.19 -44.34
CA GLY A 106 -5.05 -13.53 -44.91
C GLY A 106 -3.76 -14.28 -44.49
N ALA A 107 -2.91 -13.67 -43.66
CA ALA A 107 -1.69 -14.28 -43.17
C ALA A 107 -1.96 -15.26 -41.99
N PRO A 108 -0.99 -16.09 -41.59
CA PRO A 108 -1.13 -16.93 -40.40
C PRO A 108 -1.50 -16.11 -39.15
N ALA A 109 -2.31 -16.68 -38.27
CA ALA A 109 -2.87 -15.99 -37.10
C ALA A 109 -1.80 -15.31 -36.22
N ALA A 110 -0.61 -15.91 -36.09
CA ALA A 110 0.50 -15.32 -35.34
C ALA A 110 0.97 -13.98 -35.94
N VAL A 111 1.07 -13.91 -37.27
CA VAL A 111 1.48 -12.70 -38.00
C VAL A 111 0.41 -11.62 -37.87
N VAL A 112 -0.86 -11.99 -38.02
CA VAL A 112 -1.99 -11.07 -37.85
C VAL A 112 -2.04 -10.51 -36.42
N ALA A 113 -1.86 -11.37 -35.41
CA ALA A 113 -1.86 -10.97 -34.01
C ALA A 113 -0.69 -10.03 -33.67
N GLU A 114 0.50 -10.30 -34.21
CA GLU A 114 1.66 -9.43 -34.07
C GLU A 114 1.39 -8.06 -34.71
N CYS A 115 0.99 -8.02 -35.99
CA CYS A 115 0.67 -6.78 -36.70
C CYS A 115 -0.46 -5.98 -36.01
N PHE A 116 -1.48 -6.66 -35.47
CA PHE A 116 -2.56 -6.02 -34.74
C PHE A 116 -2.06 -5.41 -33.42
N THR A 117 -1.28 -6.17 -32.65
CA THR A 117 -0.69 -5.69 -31.39
C THR A 117 0.20 -4.48 -31.65
N ASP A 118 0.99 -4.50 -32.72
CA ASP A 118 1.89 -3.41 -33.10
C ASP A 118 1.10 -2.17 -33.57
N ALA A 119 0.04 -2.37 -34.34
CA ALA A 119 -0.87 -1.29 -34.77
C ALA A 119 -1.52 -0.59 -33.57
N VAL A 120 -2.03 -1.36 -32.59
CA VAL A 120 -2.64 -0.82 -31.37
C VAL A 120 -1.58 -0.08 -30.53
N THR A 121 -0.46 -0.75 -30.24
CA THR A 121 0.57 -0.23 -29.34
C THR A 121 1.19 1.06 -29.88
N THR A 122 1.48 1.10 -31.17
CA THR A 122 2.07 2.29 -31.80
C THR A 122 1.06 3.44 -31.85
N SER A 123 -0.23 3.15 -32.07
CA SER A 123 -1.28 4.20 -32.11
C SER A 123 -1.49 4.81 -30.74
N VAL A 124 -1.51 3.97 -29.71
CA VAL A 124 -1.64 4.41 -28.33
C VAL A 124 -0.40 5.22 -27.90
N ARG A 125 0.83 4.79 -28.25
CA ARG A 125 2.05 5.56 -27.97
C ARG A 125 2.05 6.95 -28.62
N GLU A 126 1.60 7.05 -29.86
CA GLU A 126 1.59 8.30 -30.62
C GLU A 126 0.51 9.28 -30.15
N CYS A 127 -0.70 8.78 -29.88
CA CYS A 127 -1.85 9.63 -29.59
C CYS A 127 -2.03 9.91 -28.10
N LEU A 128 -1.76 8.93 -27.24
CA LEU A 128 -1.99 9.03 -25.79
C LEU A 128 -0.69 9.35 -25.03
N GLY A 129 0.46 8.89 -25.52
CA GLY A 129 1.74 9.05 -24.84
C GLY A 129 1.88 8.20 -23.57
N GLU A 130 3.11 7.82 -23.25
CA GLU A 130 3.42 6.95 -22.11
C GLU A 130 3.44 7.72 -20.79
N ARG A 131 2.69 7.24 -19.80
CA ARG A 131 2.82 7.66 -18.41
C ARG A 131 4.09 7.06 -17.86
N LYS A 132 5.06 7.93 -17.61
CA LYS A 132 6.27 7.53 -16.89
C LYS A 132 5.89 6.94 -15.54
N PRO A 133 6.46 5.78 -15.15
CA PRO A 133 6.27 5.25 -13.81
C PRO A 133 6.62 6.34 -12.80
N ARG A 134 5.72 6.57 -11.84
CA ARG A 134 6.00 7.51 -10.75
C ARG A 134 7.22 6.96 -10.01
N VAL A 135 8.36 7.63 -10.15
CA VAL A 135 9.53 7.38 -9.30
C VAL A 135 9.07 7.71 -7.88
N TYR A 136 8.65 6.67 -7.15
CA TYR A 136 8.10 6.81 -5.82
C TYR A 136 9.25 7.16 -4.87
N ASN A 137 9.45 8.45 -4.63
CA ASN A 137 10.42 8.96 -3.68
C ASN A 137 9.92 8.94 -2.22
N GLY A 138 8.94 8.09 -1.88
CA GLY A 138 8.35 8.01 -0.54
C GLY A 138 7.37 9.13 -0.18
N TYR A 139 7.57 10.33 -0.74
CA TYR A 139 6.79 11.54 -0.44
C TYR A 139 6.51 12.36 -1.70
N GLU A 140 5.27 12.86 -1.86
CA GLU A 140 4.86 13.62 -3.05
C GLU A 140 5.56 14.97 -3.23
N TRP A 141 6.07 15.54 -2.14
CA TRP A 141 6.87 16.78 -2.13
C TRP A 141 8.37 16.54 -2.36
N TRP A 142 8.80 15.28 -2.49
CA TRP A 142 10.21 14.95 -2.72
C TRP A 142 10.58 15.12 -4.20
N ASN A 143 11.73 15.74 -4.46
CA ASN A 143 12.19 16.06 -5.81
C ASN A 143 13.68 15.74 -6.02
N GLY A 144 14.13 15.74 -7.27
CA GLY A 144 15.51 15.41 -7.63
C GLY A 144 16.57 16.34 -7.01
N ALA A 145 16.24 17.62 -6.75
CA ALA A 145 17.15 18.54 -6.07
C ALA A 145 17.41 18.11 -4.62
N LEU A 146 16.39 17.63 -3.91
CA LEU A 146 16.54 17.05 -2.57
C LEU A 146 17.40 15.79 -2.58
N ASP A 147 17.32 14.95 -3.62
CA ASP A 147 18.19 13.78 -3.75
C ASP A 147 19.66 14.16 -3.90
N ILE A 148 19.95 15.17 -4.73
CA ILE A 148 21.31 15.70 -4.91
C ILE A 148 21.84 16.24 -3.57
N LEU A 149 21.03 17.01 -2.85
CA LEU A 149 21.39 17.55 -1.54
C LEU A 149 21.58 16.45 -0.49
N ARG A 150 20.74 15.40 -0.48
CA ARG A 150 20.87 14.24 0.41
C ARG A 150 22.20 13.52 0.18
N ARG A 151 22.52 13.20 -1.08
CA ARG A 151 23.78 12.54 -1.47
C ARG A 151 24.99 13.39 -1.09
N THR A 152 24.94 14.68 -1.37
CA THR A 152 26.03 15.62 -1.04
C THR A 152 26.23 15.73 0.48
N THR A 153 25.15 15.80 1.24
CA THR A 153 25.19 15.84 2.72
C THR A 153 25.76 14.55 3.29
N ALA A 154 25.37 13.38 2.76
CA ALA A 154 25.90 12.09 3.17
C ALA A 154 27.42 11.98 2.89
N ARG A 155 27.88 12.45 1.72
CA ARG A 155 29.31 12.48 1.39
C ARG A 155 30.09 13.36 2.36
N LYS A 156 29.60 14.58 2.65
CA LYS A 156 30.25 15.49 3.62
C LYS A 156 30.25 14.92 5.03
N ARG A 157 29.18 14.22 5.45
CA ARG A 157 29.14 13.49 6.72
C ARG A 157 30.23 12.43 6.80
N LYS A 158 30.38 11.60 5.75
CA LYS A 158 31.41 10.54 5.70
C LYS A 158 32.82 11.12 5.83
N VAL A 159 33.10 12.23 5.14
CA VAL A 159 34.39 12.94 5.25
C VAL A 159 34.64 13.43 6.67
N TRP A 160 33.67 14.11 7.29
CA TRP A 160 33.82 14.58 8.68
C TRP A 160 34.00 13.42 9.66
N GLN A 161 33.19 12.36 9.55
CA GLN A 161 33.28 11.17 10.41
C GLN A 161 34.64 10.47 10.30
N GLY A 162 35.21 10.37 9.09
CA GLY A 162 36.56 9.81 8.89
C GLY A 162 37.71 10.68 9.43
N MET A 163 37.43 11.96 9.70
CA MET A 163 38.39 12.90 10.29
C MET A 163 38.23 13.08 11.80
N ARG A 164 37.18 12.50 12.42
CA ARG A 164 36.94 12.64 13.87
C ARG A 164 38.11 12.11 14.67
N GLY A 165 38.53 12.87 15.69
CA GLY A 165 39.59 12.48 16.62
C GLY A 165 41.00 12.66 16.08
N ARG A 166 41.17 13.21 14.87
CA ARG A 166 42.49 13.56 14.31
C ARG A 166 42.95 14.94 14.78
N GLY A 167 42.04 15.79 15.23
CA GLY A 167 42.32 17.14 15.69
C GLY A 167 42.74 18.09 14.56
N GLY A 168 42.72 19.39 14.87
CA GLY A 168 43.26 20.45 14.02
C GLY A 168 42.36 20.95 12.89
N VAL A 169 42.91 21.88 12.11
CA VAL A 169 42.21 22.71 11.11
C VAL A 169 41.44 21.89 10.07
N ARG A 170 41.95 20.70 9.70
CA ARG A 170 41.31 19.83 8.70
C ARG A 170 40.01 19.20 9.23
N GLU A 171 39.97 18.81 10.51
CA GLU A 171 38.76 18.29 11.15
C GLU A 171 37.71 19.40 11.29
N GLU A 172 38.12 20.58 11.75
CA GLU A 172 37.25 21.75 11.89
C GLU A 172 36.61 22.17 10.56
N ARG A 173 37.42 22.22 9.49
CA ARG A 173 36.93 22.52 8.13
C ARG A 173 35.93 21.48 7.64
N ALA A 174 36.22 20.19 7.86
CA ALA A 174 35.31 19.10 7.47
C ALA A 174 33.98 19.16 8.25
N ARG A 175 34.04 19.49 9.55
CA ARG A 175 32.87 19.71 10.40
C ARG A 175 32.03 20.89 9.91
N ALA A 176 32.66 22.05 9.66
CA ALA A 176 31.98 23.25 9.17
C ALA A 176 31.31 23.00 7.80
N ASP A 177 32.00 22.32 6.89
CA ASP A 177 31.46 21.91 5.58
C ASP A 177 30.22 21.02 5.70
N PHE A 178 30.27 20.01 6.59
CA PHE A 178 29.13 19.14 6.85
C PHE A 178 27.95 19.91 7.44
N HIS A 179 28.17 20.77 8.44
CA HIS A 179 27.11 21.58 9.04
C HIS A 179 26.47 22.51 8.03
N ARG A 180 27.28 23.21 7.21
CA ARG A 180 26.79 24.08 6.14
C ARG A 180 25.91 23.32 5.15
N GLN A 181 26.37 22.14 4.70
CA GLN A 181 25.60 21.34 3.75
C GLN A 181 24.32 20.75 4.37
N ARG A 182 24.39 20.30 5.64
CA ARG A 182 23.23 19.81 6.38
C ARG A 182 22.18 20.91 6.57
N TRP A 183 22.61 22.13 6.87
CA TRP A 183 21.72 23.28 6.99
C TRP A 183 21.02 23.56 5.65
N LYS A 184 21.76 23.64 4.53
CA LYS A 184 21.19 23.81 3.19
C LYS A 184 20.15 22.73 2.86
N TYR A 185 20.47 21.47 3.15
CA TYR A 185 19.55 20.36 2.93
C TYR A 185 18.28 20.48 3.78
N ARG A 186 18.39 20.87 5.07
CA ARG A 186 17.24 21.06 5.95
C ARG A 186 16.34 22.21 5.51
N VAL A 187 16.92 23.32 5.07
CA VAL A 187 16.18 24.48 4.54
C VAL A 187 15.42 24.07 3.29
N ALA A 188 16.10 23.47 2.30
CA ALA A 188 15.46 23.00 1.08
C ALA A 188 14.35 21.97 1.34
N MET A 189 14.52 21.08 2.33
CA MET A 189 13.47 20.15 2.74
C MET A 189 12.23 20.88 3.29
N LYS A 190 12.44 21.89 4.15
CA LYS A 190 11.36 22.69 4.71
C LYS A 190 10.63 23.45 3.60
N GLU A 191 11.36 24.11 2.71
CA GLU A 191 10.81 24.87 1.59
C GLU A 191 10.02 23.98 0.62
N ALA A 192 10.56 22.82 0.23
CA ALA A 192 9.86 21.90 -0.66
C ALA A 192 8.55 21.39 -0.05
N ARG A 193 8.57 21.11 1.27
CA ARG A 193 7.38 20.73 2.02
C ARG A 193 6.35 21.87 2.06
N GLU A 194 6.78 23.08 2.39
CA GLU A 194 5.92 24.26 2.46
C GLU A 194 5.29 24.61 1.11
N VAL A 195 6.07 24.61 0.03
CA VAL A 195 5.58 24.87 -1.33
C VAL A 195 4.52 23.85 -1.71
N TYR A 196 4.76 22.56 -1.46
CA TYR A 196 3.78 21.52 -1.76
C TYR A 196 2.48 21.71 -0.97
N PHE A 197 2.56 22.01 0.33
CA PHE A 197 1.34 22.26 1.11
C PHE A 197 0.61 23.55 0.69
N LYS A 198 1.32 24.62 0.35
CA LYS A 198 0.72 25.83 -0.21
C LYS A 198 -0.04 25.52 -1.49
N ASN A 199 0.57 24.78 -2.41
CA ASN A 199 -0.08 24.35 -3.65
C ASN A 199 -1.34 23.50 -3.39
N ILE A 200 -1.33 22.63 -2.37
CA ILE A 200 -2.53 21.89 -1.96
C ILE A 200 -3.63 22.85 -1.51
N VAL A 201 -3.32 23.78 -0.61
CA VAL A 201 -4.29 24.73 -0.07
C VAL A 201 -4.86 25.61 -1.18
N GLU A 202 -4.00 26.16 -2.03
CA GLU A 202 -4.40 26.97 -3.20
C GLU A 202 -5.27 26.18 -4.18
N SER A 203 -4.92 24.91 -4.44
CA SER A 203 -5.76 24.02 -5.27
C SER A 203 -7.12 23.72 -4.62
N GLY A 204 -7.19 23.70 -3.29
CA GLY A 204 -8.42 23.54 -2.53
C GLY A 204 -9.35 24.75 -2.67
N ASN A 205 -8.80 25.96 -2.74
CA ASN A 205 -9.59 27.17 -2.99
C ASN A 205 -10.28 27.15 -4.36
N LEU A 206 -9.64 26.55 -5.37
CA LEU A 206 -10.20 26.40 -6.72
C LEU A 206 -11.14 25.20 -6.84
N ASN A 207 -10.84 24.10 -6.13
CA ASN A 207 -11.65 22.91 -6.10
C ASN A 207 -11.73 22.36 -4.67
N PRO A 208 -12.77 22.73 -3.91
CA PRO A 208 -12.90 22.34 -2.51
C PRO A 208 -13.04 20.83 -2.34
N TRP A 209 -13.51 20.09 -3.35
CA TRP A 209 -13.61 18.62 -3.35
C TRP A 209 -12.38 17.93 -3.97
N GLY A 210 -11.35 18.70 -4.30
CA GLY A 210 -10.15 18.27 -5.01
C GLY A 210 -9.07 17.65 -4.11
N LEU A 211 -7.81 17.98 -4.39
CA LEU A 211 -6.65 17.39 -3.69
C LEU A 211 -6.64 17.72 -2.19
N ALA A 212 -7.03 18.94 -1.80
CA ALA A 212 -7.08 19.36 -0.40
C ALA A 212 -8.06 18.53 0.43
N TYR A 213 -9.32 18.40 -0.01
CA TYR A 213 -10.31 17.56 0.66
C TYR A 213 -9.90 16.08 0.66
N ARG A 214 -9.39 15.57 -0.46
CA ARG A 214 -8.89 14.18 -0.53
C ARG A 214 -7.73 13.92 0.42
N ALA A 215 -6.81 14.88 0.56
CA ALA A 215 -5.70 14.78 1.51
C ALA A 215 -6.19 14.79 2.97
N ALA A 216 -7.12 15.69 3.30
CA ALA A 216 -7.68 15.80 4.65
C ALA A 216 -8.57 14.61 5.05
N SER A 217 -9.32 14.04 4.09
CA SER A 217 -10.23 12.91 4.31
C SER A 217 -9.57 11.53 4.19
N GLY A 218 -8.25 11.47 3.97
CA GLY A 218 -7.53 10.21 3.74
C GLY A 218 -7.84 9.55 2.38
N ARG A 219 -8.59 10.23 1.51
CA ARG A 219 -8.97 9.80 0.15
C ARG A 219 -7.94 10.23 -0.90
N CYS A 220 -6.64 10.24 -0.55
CA CYS A 220 -5.54 10.73 -1.40
C CYS A 220 -5.36 9.97 -2.72
N LEU A 221 -5.99 8.80 -2.85
CA LEU A 221 -6.10 8.10 -4.12
C LEU A 221 -7.33 8.64 -4.84
N ALA A 222 -7.18 9.03 -6.12
CA ALA A 222 -8.34 9.09 -7.02
C ALA A 222 -9.15 7.81 -6.82
N PRO A 223 -10.51 7.83 -6.87
CA PRO A 223 -11.31 6.63 -6.72
C PRO A 223 -10.73 5.57 -7.66
N ARG A 224 -9.94 4.66 -7.10
CA ARG A 224 -9.49 3.49 -7.81
C ARG A 224 -10.80 2.75 -7.92
N SER A 225 -11.32 2.68 -9.15
CA SER A 225 -12.25 1.67 -9.62
C SER A 225 -12.86 0.88 -8.47
N VAL A 226 -14.13 1.15 -8.17
CA VAL A 226 -14.99 0.36 -7.27
C VAL A 226 -14.45 -1.07 -7.17
N ILE A 227 -14.06 -1.47 -5.96
CA ILE A 227 -13.50 -2.80 -5.68
C ILE A 227 -14.60 -3.82 -6.02
N ASN A 228 -14.57 -4.35 -7.25
CA ASN A 228 -15.49 -5.37 -7.75
C ASN A 228 -14.86 -6.77 -7.69
N GLY A 229 -13.87 -6.99 -6.81
CA GLY A 229 -13.06 -8.21 -6.84
C GLY A 229 -12.19 -8.37 -5.62
N LEU A 230 -12.72 -9.00 -4.57
CA LEU A 230 -11.91 -9.59 -3.51
C LEU A 230 -11.80 -11.08 -3.79
N SER A 231 -10.59 -11.60 -4.00
CA SER A 231 -10.35 -13.04 -4.16
C SER A 231 -10.27 -13.66 -2.76
N LEU A 232 -11.28 -14.45 -2.43
CA LEU A 232 -11.46 -15.20 -1.19
C LEU A 232 -10.99 -16.64 -1.40
N ALA A 233 -10.70 -17.37 -0.33
CA ALA A 233 -10.32 -18.79 -0.41
C ALA A 233 -11.36 -19.67 -1.14
N GLU A 234 -12.62 -19.23 -1.17
CA GLU A 234 -13.75 -19.93 -1.82
C GLU A 234 -14.15 -19.37 -3.19
N GLY A 235 -13.47 -18.34 -3.71
CA GLY A 235 -13.80 -17.74 -5.01
C GLY A 235 -13.58 -16.23 -5.09
N HIS A 236 -14.25 -15.55 -6.02
CA HIS A 236 -14.12 -14.11 -6.23
C HIS A 236 -15.43 -13.40 -5.89
N ALA A 237 -15.36 -12.33 -5.09
CA ALA A 237 -16.50 -11.44 -4.89
C ALA A 237 -16.71 -10.57 -6.13
N CYS A 238 -17.86 -10.68 -6.80
CA CYS A 238 -18.17 -9.97 -8.04
C CYS A 238 -18.72 -8.54 -7.83
N ASP A 239 -19.01 -8.17 -6.58
CA ASP A 239 -19.57 -6.88 -6.21
C ASP A 239 -19.03 -6.39 -4.86
N THR A 240 -19.28 -5.11 -4.55
CA THR A 240 -18.81 -4.46 -3.33
C THR A 240 -19.39 -5.10 -2.08
N ARG A 241 -20.62 -5.61 -2.14
CA ARG A 241 -21.29 -6.27 -1.01
C ARG A 241 -20.62 -7.60 -0.68
N GLY A 242 -20.31 -8.41 -1.68
CA GLY A 242 -19.58 -9.67 -1.53
C GLY A 242 -18.17 -9.44 -1.03
N ALA A 243 -17.50 -8.37 -1.48
CA ALA A 243 -16.18 -8.01 -1.00
C ALA A 243 -16.19 -7.62 0.49
N MET A 244 -17.13 -6.77 0.90
CA MET A 244 -17.30 -6.39 2.31
C MET A 244 -17.70 -7.58 3.18
N SER A 245 -18.63 -8.42 2.70
CA SER A 245 -19.07 -9.61 3.43
C SER A 245 -17.94 -10.63 3.59
N GLY A 246 -17.10 -10.81 2.57
CA GLY A 246 -15.94 -11.71 2.64
C GLY A 246 -14.89 -11.23 3.63
N VAL A 247 -14.61 -9.92 3.66
CA VAL A 247 -13.71 -9.31 4.65
C VAL A 247 -14.27 -9.44 6.06
N LEU A 248 -15.56 -9.16 6.26
CA LEU A 248 -16.19 -9.27 7.58
C LEU A 248 -16.18 -10.71 8.08
N ARG A 249 -16.46 -11.71 7.24
CA ARG A 249 -16.36 -13.12 7.66
C ARG A 249 -14.95 -13.54 8.06
N ALA A 250 -13.92 -13.04 7.37
CA ALA A 250 -12.53 -13.39 7.66
C ALA A 250 -11.93 -12.66 8.88
N LEU A 251 -12.47 -11.49 9.23
CA LEU A 251 -12.01 -10.71 10.39
C LEU A 251 -12.90 -10.89 11.62
N CYS A 252 -14.17 -11.24 11.39
CA CYS A 252 -15.22 -11.42 12.39
C CYS A 252 -16.00 -12.70 12.04
N PRO A 253 -15.44 -13.89 12.32
CA PRO A 253 -16.16 -15.13 12.10
C PRO A 253 -17.47 -15.16 12.88
N ASP A 254 -18.47 -15.85 12.35
CA ASP A 254 -19.76 -15.99 13.02
C ASP A 254 -19.56 -16.68 14.38
N ASP A 255 -20.15 -16.10 15.43
CA ASP A 255 -20.14 -16.66 16.79
C ASP A 255 -20.99 -17.95 16.80
N ASP A 256 -20.33 -19.11 16.92
CA ASP A 256 -20.95 -20.44 16.95
C ASP A 256 -20.82 -21.06 18.34
N PRO A 257 -21.88 -21.01 19.19
CA PRO A 257 -21.87 -21.59 20.52
C PRO A 257 -21.65 -23.11 20.54
N GLY A 258 -21.88 -23.80 19.42
CA GLY A 258 -21.63 -25.24 19.30
C GLY A 258 -20.14 -25.61 19.29
N ARG A 259 -19.25 -24.62 19.11
CA ARG A 259 -17.78 -24.77 19.19
C ARG A 259 -17.20 -24.22 20.49
N ASP A 260 -18.05 -23.79 21.42
CA ASP A 260 -17.60 -23.24 22.69
C ASP A 260 -16.87 -24.32 23.51
N THR A 261 -15.70 -23.97 24.03
CA THR A 261 -15.04 -24.74 25.09
C THR A 261 -15.72 -24.44 26.42
N GLU A 262 -15.50 -25.25 27.46
CA GLU A 262 -16.05 -24.95 28.81
C GLU A 262 -15.70 -23.54 29.29
N TYR A 263 -14.50 -23.05 28.95
CA TYR A 263 -14.08 -21.68 29.21
C TYR A 263 -14.94 -20.64 28.45
N HIS A 264 -15.22 -20.85 27.16
CA HIS A 264 -16.08 -19.95 26.39
C HIS A 264 -17.51 -19.91 26.93
N VAL A 265 -18.04 -21.05 27.37
CA VAL A 265 -19.36 -21.14 28.03
C VAL A 265 -19.39 -20.28 29.30
N LEU A 266 -18.33 -20.37 30.13
CA LEU A 266 -18.21 -19.58 31.35
C LEU A 266 -18.13 -18.07 31.07
N VAL A 267 -17.38 -17.66 30.05
CA VAL A 267 -17.28 -16.25 29.64
C VAL A 267 -18.62 -15.71 29.16
N ARG A 268 -19.37 -16.49 28.37
CA ARG A 268 -20.71 -16.13 27.88
C ARG A 268 -21.71 -15.98 29.02
N LEU A 269 -21.69 -16.92 29.98
CA LEU A 269 -22.50 -16.85 31.20
C LEU A 269 -22.15 -15.62 32.04
N ALA A 270 -20.86 -15.34 32.23
CA ALA A 270 -20.40 -14.16 32.95
C ALA A 270 -20.86 -12.87 32.27
N ALA A 271 -20.72 -12.75 30.94
CA ALA A 271 -21.16 -11.58 30.18
C ALA A 271 -22.68 -11.35 30.25
N ALA A 272 -23.48 -12.42 30.22
CA ALA A 272 -24.94 -12.34 30.37
C ALA A 272 -25.38 -11.94 31.79
N MET A 273 -24.55 -12.23 32.80
CA MET A 273 -24.81 -11.86 34.20
C MET A 273 -24.28 -10.46 34.56
N VAL A 274 -23.54 -9.78 33.69
CA VAL A 274 -23.16 -8.37 33.92
C VAL A 274 -24.41 -7.49 33.78
N PRO A 275 -24.86 -6.78 34.82
CA PRO A 275 -25.99 -5.87 34.70
C PRO A 275 -25.68 -4.80 33.66
N SER A 276 -26.49 -4.69 32.61
CA SER A 276 -26.40 -3.59 31.66
C SER A 276 -26.64 -2.30 32.44
N GLY A 277 -25.60 -1.47 32.59
CA GLY A 277 -25.68 -0.23 33.35
C GLY A 277 -26.62 0.78 32.72
N ARG A 278 -27.93 0.65 32.99
CA ARG A 278 -28.93 1.72 32.92
C ARG A 278 -29.99 1.44 33.97
N ASP A 279 -29.94 2.25 35.02
CA ASP A 279 -31.08 2.95 35.61
C ASP A 279 -30.56 3.97 36.63
N ALA A 280 -29.92 5.04 36.12
CA ALA A 280 -29.85 6.29 36.88
C ALA A 280 -31.17 7.03 36.65
N PHE A 281 -32.23 6.54 37.31
CA PHE A 281 -33.47 7.30 37.43
C PHE A 281 -33.15 8.58 38.19
N GLY A 282 -33.34 9.72 37.51
CA GLY A 282 -33.28 11.04 38.12
C GLY A 282 -34.35 11.16 39.19
N THR A 283 -33.93 11.20 40.46
CA THR A 283 -34.76 11.74 41.53
C THR A 283 -34.60 13.25 41.54
N SER A 284 -35.48 13.91 40.80
CA SER A 284 -35.95 15.24 41.15
C SER A 284 -36.67 15.17 42.50
N THR A 285 -36.12 15.83 43.53
CA THR A 285 -36.94 16.29 44.66
C THR A 285 -36.59 17.73 45.00
N ASN A 286 -37.66 18.52 44.94
CA ASN A 286 -37.78 19.95 45.12
C ASN A 286 -37.26 20.49 46.47
N CYS A 287 -36.96 21.79 46.42
CA CYS A 287 -36.95 22.75 47.52
C CYS A 287 -37.99 22.47 48.62
N SER A 288 -37.64 22.77 49.87
CA SER A 288 -38.33 23.77 50.71
C SER A 288 -37.57 24.05 52.03
N LEU A 289 -37.41 25.36 52.28
CA LEU A 289 -37.07 26.10 53.53
C LEU A 289 -35.66 25.95 54.14
#